data_AF-A0A1Y0FY43-F1
#
_entry.id   AF-A0A1Y0FY43-F1
#
_cell.length_a   1.000
_cell.length_b   1.000
_cell.length_c   1.000
_cell.angle_alpha   90.00
_cell.angle_beta   90.00
_cell.angle_gamma   90.00
#
_symmetry.space_group_name_H-M   'P 1'
#
loop_
_entity.id
_entity.type
_entity.pdbx_description
1 polymer ?
#
loop_
_entity_poly.entity_id
_entity_poly.type
_entity_poly.pdbx_seq_one_letter_code
_entity_poly.pdbx_strand_id
1 'polypeptide(L)'
;MELSLSQLALLIELTEVELAEMKKIIEDKNADDDLINDSSEHSLQLLALSSTLKTMYKIKWADSEDEISYELLIDDIHERRL
;
A
#
# COMPACT_ATOMS: atom_id res chain seq x y z
N MET A 1 -4.29 5.57 -20.19
CA MET A 1 -5.48 4.98 -19.52
C MET A 1 -5.51 5.58 -18.13
N GLU A 2 -6.63 6.18 -17.72
CA GLU A 2 -6.74 6.79 -16.40
C GLU A 2 -7.46 5.82 -15.45
N LEU A 3 -6.92 5.59 -14.26
CA LEU A 3 -7.51 4.68 -13.27
C LEU A 3 -8.65 5.38 -12.53
N SER A 4 -9.76 4.67 -12.28
CA SER A 4 -10.84 5.11 -11.39
C SER A 4 -10.41 5.12 -9.92
N LEU A 5 -11.15 5.81 -9.06
CA LEU A 5 -10.90 5.81 -7.61
C LEU A 5 -10.95 4.40 -7.02
N SER A 6 -11.93 3.57 -7.42
CA SER A 6 -12.03 2.18 -6.96
C SER A 6 -10.83 1.33 -7.43
N GLN A 7 -10.33 1.55 -8.64
CA GLN A 7 -9.11 0.88 -9.12
C GLN A 7 -7.87 1.33 -8.35
N LEU A 8 -7.75 2.63 -8.04
CA LEU A 8 -6.66 3.15 -7.20
C LEU A 8 -6.76 2.59 -5.78
N ALA A 9 -7.96 2.52 -5.19
CA ALA A 9 -8.18 1.93 -3.87
C ALA A 9 -7.75 0.46 -3.83
N LEU A 10 -8.11 -0.33 -4.84
CA LEU A 10 -7.69 -1.72 -4.93
C LEU A 10 -6.16 -1.85 -5.02
N LEU A 11 -5.50 -1.02 -5.82
CA LEU A 11 -4.03 -1.04 -5.92
C LEU A 11 -3.35 -0.61 -4.63
N ILE A 12 -3.91 0.38 -3.92
CA ILE A 12 -3.43 0.79 -2.59
C ILE A 12 -3.56 -0.38 -1.63
N GLU A 13 -4.72 -1.03 -1.55
CA GLU A 13 -4.94 -2.18 -0.68
C GLU A 13 -3.94 -3.31 -0.96
N LEU A 14 -3.73 -3.69 -2.24
CA LEU A 14 -2.76 -4.71 -2.60
C LEU A 14 -1.31 -4.31 -2.24
N THR A 15 -0.97 -3.03 -2.41
CA THR A 15 0.37 -2.52 -2.08
C THR A 15 0.62 -2.52 -0.58
N GLU A 16 -0.33 -2.04 0.22
CA GLU A 16 -0.29 -2.12 1.68
C GLU A 16 -0.31 -3.59 2.14
N VAL A 17 -0.93 -4.47 1.34
CA VAL A 17 -0.93 -5.90 1.61
C VAL A 17 0.45 -6.49 1.58
N GLU A 18 1.13 -6.29 0.46
CA GLU A 18 2.48 -6.76 0.20
C GLU A 18 3.49 -6.12 1.17
N LEU A 19 3.38 -4.83 1.46
CA LEU A 19 4.26 -4.13 2.41
C LEU A 19 4.21 -4.77 3.81
N ALA A 20 3.03 -5.15 4.28
CA ALA A 20 2.89 -5.82 5.57
C ALA A 20 3.51 -7.22 5.58
N GLU A 21 3.46 -7.93 4.45
CA GLU A 21 4.10 -9.24 4.30
C GLU A 21 5.63 -9.12 4.26
N MET A 22 6.16 -8.17 3.49
CA MET A 22 7.60 -7.87 3.47
C MET A 22 8.11 -7.49 4.86
N LYS A 23 7.35 -6.68 5.60
CA LYS A 23 7.70 -6.31 6.98
C LYS A 23 7.78 -7.53 7.89
N LYS A 24 6.85 -8.49 7.79
CA LYS A 24 6.89 -9.73 8.57
C LYS A 24 8.14 -10.54 8.29
N ILE A 25 8.56 -10.62 7.02
CA ILE A 25 9.78 -11.33 6.63
C ILE A 25 11.03 -10.63 7.17
N ILE A 26 11.11 -9.32 7.02
CA ILE A 26 12.25 -8.49 7.49
C ILE A 26 12.39 -8.56 9.02
N GLU A 27 11.28 -8.64 9.75
CA GLU A 27 11.27 -8.71 11.21
C GLU A 27 11.37 -10.15 11.75
N ASP A 28 11.32 -11.18 10.90
CA ASP A 28 11.48 -12.58 11.31
C ASP A 28 12.94 -12.90 11.60
N LYS A 29 13.22 -13.21 12.86
CA LYS A 29 14.56 -13.56 13.36
C LYS A 29 15.11 -14.88 12.79
N ASN A 30 14.27 -15.66 12.12
CA ASN A 30 14.65 -16.94 11.51
C ASN A 30 14.74 -16.86 9.99
N ALA A 31 14.43 -15.70 9.38
CA ALA A 31 14.60 -15.52 7.94
C ALA A 31 16.08 -15.52 7.56
N ASP A 32 16.37 -16.05 6.38
CA ASP A 32 17.72 -16.01 5.80
C ASP A 32 18.10 -14.58 5.38
N ASP A 33 19.37 -14.21 5.53
CA ASP A 33 19.86 -12.85 5.28
C ASP A 33 19.62 -12.39 3.83
N ASP A 34 19.70 -13.31 2.84
CA ASP A 34 19.43 -12.98 1.45
C ASP A 34 17.94 -12.66 1.24
N LEU A 35 17.05 -13.42 1.89
CA LEU A 35 15.61 -13.18 1.86
C LEU A 35 15.25 -11.84 2.52
N ILE A 36 15.90 -11.48 3.62
CA ILE A 36 15.71 -10.19 4.29
C ILE A 36 16.16 -9.04 3.38
N ASN A 37 17.30 -9.19 2.71
CA ASN A 37 17.83 -8.17 1.79
C ASN A 37 16.91 -7.96 0.58
N ASP A 38 16.50 -9.04 -0.08
CA ASP A 38 15.58 -8.98 -1.23
C ASP A 38 14.23 -8.36 -0.84
N SER A 39 13.67 -8.78 0.30
CA SER A 39 12.40 -8.23 0.81
C SER A 39 12.54 -6.76 1.19
N SER A 40 13.69 -6.35 1.73
CA SER A 40 13.98 -4.95 2.04
C SER A 40 14.04 -4.09 0.78
N GLU A 41 14.76 -4.53 -0.26
CA GLU A 41 14.82 -3.81 -1.54
C GLU A 41 13.43 -3.71 -2.18
N HIS A 42 12.67 -4.81 -2.18
CA HIS A 42 11.32 -4.82 -2.74
C HIS A 42 10.37 -3.90 -1.97
N SER A 43 10.46 -3.88 -0.63
CA SER A 43 9.65 -3.00 0.21
C SER A 43 9.89 -1.52 -0.11
N LEU A 44 11.13 -1.12 -0.44
CA LEU A 44 11.43 0.26 -0.84
C LEU A 44 10.72 0.65 -2.15
N GLN A 45 10.66 -0.27 -3.11
CA GLN A 45 9.93 -0.07 -4.37
C GLN A 45 8.42 0.07 -4.12
N LEU A 46 7.87 -0.77 -3.25
CA LEU A 46 6.45 -0.72 -2.85
C LEU A 46 6.11 0.56 -2.08
N LEU A 47 7.01 1.07 -1.23
CA LEU A 47 6.83 2.36 -0.55
C LEU A 47 6.78 3.53 -1.55
N ALA A 48 7.63 3.51 -2.57
CA ALA A 48 7.58 4.50 -3.65
C ALA A 48 6.27 4.41 -4.45
N LEU A 49 5.78 3.20 -4.71
CA LEU A 49 4.50 2.96 -5.35
C LEU A 49 3.33 3.46 -4.48
N SER A 50 3.29 3.11 -3.19
CA SER A 50 2.25 3.56 -2.25
C SER A 50 2.17 5.09 -2.20
N SER A 51 3.31 5.78 -2.12
CA SER A 51 3.36 7.26 -2.18
C SER A 51 2.77 7.83 -3.48
N THR A 52 3.06 7.19 -4.62
CA THR A 52 2.52 7.58 -5.92
C THR A 52 1.00 7.38 -5.98
N LEU A 53 0.53 6.20 -5.55
CA LEU A 53 -0.89 5.85 -5.52
C LEU A 53 -1.68 6.77 -4.59
N LYS A 54 -1.14 7.08 -3.40
CA LYS A 54 -1.71 8.07 -2.47
C LYS A 54 -1.92 9.42 -3.15
N THR A 55 -0.92 9.91 -3.86
CA THR A 55 -0.98 11.20 -4.55
C THR A 55 -2.05 11.18 -5.64
N MET A 56 -2.07 10.13 -6.47
CA MET A 56 -3.08 9.97 -7.52
C MET A 56 -4.49 9.88 -6.95
N TYR A 57 -4.68 9.10 -5.87
CA TYR A 57 -5.97 8.94 -5.21
C TYR A 57 -6.47 10.27 -4.67
N LYS A 58 -5.63 10.99 -3.92
CA LYS A 58 -6.01 12.29 -3.32
C LYS A 58 -6.36 13.34 -4.37
N ILE A 59 -5.60 13.41 -5.47
CA ILE A 59 -5.91 14.31 -6.58
C ILE A 59 -7.29 13.99 -7.15
N LYS A 60 -7.53 12.70 -7.45
CA LYS A 60 -8.80 12.28 -8.06
C LYS A 60 -10.00 12.36 -7.11
N TRP A 61 -9.77 12.13 -5.82
CA TRP A 61 -10.79 12.21 -4.78
C TRP A 61 -11.24 13.66 -4.55
N ALA A 62 -10.33 14.63 -4.68
CA ALA A 62 -10.67 16.04 -4.61
C ALA A 62 -11.69 16.48 -5.68
N ASP A 63 -11.79 15.73 -6.79
CA ASP A 63 -12.78 15.96 -7.85
C ASP A 63 -14.10 15.22 -7.61
N SER A 64 -14.17 14.35 -6.58
CA SER A 64 -15.27 13.40 -6.33
C SER A 64 -15.41 13.09 -4.83
N GLU A 65 -15.87 14.07 -4.04
CA GLU A 65 -16.04 13.97 -2.57
C GLU A 65 -17.09 12.93 -2.11
N ASP A 66 -17.81 12.30 -3.03
CA ASP A 66 -18.81 11.25 -2.72
C ASP A 66 -18.18 9.90 -2.34
N GLU A 67 -16.87 9.75 -2.52
CA GLU A 67 -16.12 8.52 -2.23
C GLU A 67 -15.39 8.61 -0.88
N ILE A 68 -14.92 7.47 -0.34
CA ILE A 68 -14.15 7.43 0.90
C ILE A 68 -12.84 8.24 0.79
N SER A 69 -12.46 8.97 1.84
CA SER A 69 -11.18 9.69 1.83
C SER A 69 -10.00 8.72 1.90
N TYR A 70 -8.82 9.16 1.47
CA TYR A 70 -7.61 8.33 1.54
C TYR A 70 -7.32 7.88 2.98
N GLU A 71 -7.46 8.77 3.95
CA GLU A 71 -7.24 8.47 5.37
C GLU A 71 -8.18 7.37 5.86
N LEU A 72 -9.48 7.48 5.55
CA LEU A 72 -10.47 6.47 5.94
C LEU A 72 -10.25 5.13 5.20
N LEU A 73 -9.82 5.17 3.95
CA LEU A 73 -9.45 3.96 3.19
C LEU A 73 -8.29 3.21 3.86
N ILE A 74 -7.23 3.93 4.27
CA ILE A 74 -6.07 3.33 4.94
C ILE A 74 -6.46 2.77 6.31
N ASP A 75 -7.27 3.49 7.07
CA ASP A 75 -7.75 3.02 8.37
C ASP A 75 -8.57 1.72 8.20
N ASP A 76 -9.51 1.68 7.25
CA ASP A 76 -10.30 0.48 6.94
C ASP A 76 -9.42 -0.72 6.51
N ILE A 77 -8.41 -0.51 5.67
CA ILE A 77 -7.46 -1.56 5.26
C ILE A 77 -6.71 -2.12 6.49
N HIS A 78 -6.29 -1.26 7.41
CA HIS A 78 -5.58 -1.69 8.61
C HIS A 78 -6.50 -2.37 9.63
N GLU A 79 -7.74 -1.92 9.79
CA GLU A 79 -8.73 -2.53 10.67
C GLU A 79 -9.16 -3.92 10.21
N ARG A 80 -9.33 -4.13 8.89
CA ARG A 80 -9.63 -5.45 8.31
C ARG A 80 -8.53 -6.50 8.51
N ARG A 81 -7.36 -6.09 9.04
CA ARG A 81 -6.17 -6.92 9.23
C ARG A 81 -5.81 -7.20 10.69
N LEU A 82 -6.51 -6.57 11.65
CA LEU A 82 -6.49 -6.92 13.08
C LEU A 82 -7.47 -8.06 13.39
#